data_AF-A0A7S2PIY3-F1
#
_entry.id   AF-A0A7S2PIY3-F1
#
_cell.length_a   1.000
_cell.length_b   1.000
_cell.length_c   1.000
_cell.angle_alpha   90.00
_cell.angle_beta   90.00
_cell.angle_gamma   90.00
#
_symmetry.space_group_name_H-M   'P 1'
#
loop_
_entity.id
_entity.type
_entity.pdbx_description
1 polymer ?
#
loop_
_entity_poly.entity_id
_entity_poly.type
_entity_poly.pdbx_seq_one_letter_code
_entity_poly.pdbx_strand_id
1 'polypeptide(L)'
;ATSFIVEGVKIGWPFPMIMPPQRQMAVHLVKALKNRRHVVLESPTGTGKSVAILTAVLAWQRYNAKISGGDESVKIIYCSRTHSQVQQMVASLRKTSYRPKMAIL
;
A
#
# COMPACT_ATOMS: atom_id res chain seq x y z
N ALA A 1 -0.07 6.47 15.88
CA ALA A 1 0.15 5.71 14.63
C ALA A 1 1.64 5.67 14.34
N THR A 2 2.21 4.49 14.10
CA THR A 2 3.63 4.35 13.76
C THR A 2 3.85 4.69 12.29
N SER A 3 5.07 5.03 11.90
CA SER A 3 5.42 5.24 10.50
C SER A 3 6.86 4.82 10.24
N PHE A 4 7.16 4.42 9.02
CA PHE A 4 8.51 4.06 8.59
C PHE A 4 8.78 4.64 7.20
N ILE A 5 10.06 4.81 6.88
CA ILE A 5 10.50 5.41 5.61
C ILE A 5 11.07 4.32 4.72
N VAL A 6 10.67 4.33 3.45
CA VAL A 6 11.16 3.45 2.39
C VAL A 6 11.39 4.30 1.16
N GLU A 7 12.62 4.32 0.62
CA GLU A 7 12.92 5.02 -0.64
C GLU A 7 12.50 6.51 -0.65
N GLY A 8 12.56 7.18 0.51
CA GLY A 8 12.09 8.57 0.71
C GLY A 8 10.58 8.73 0.92
N VAL A 9 9.81 7.65 0.80
CA VAL A 9 8.36 7.63 1.02
C VAL A 9 8.06 7.32 2.49
N LYS A 10 7.35 8.23 3.17
CA LYS A 10 6.84 8.00 4.54
C LYS A 10 5.57 7.15 4.50
N ILE A 11 5.65 5.92 4.97
CA ILE A 11 4.53 4.98 5.05
C ILE A 11 3.94 5.03 6.46
N GLY A 12 2.67 5.42 6.56
CA GLY A 12 1.88 5.37 7.79
C GLY A 12 1.42 3.95 8.06
N TRP A 13 1.60 3.51 9.30
CA TRP A 13 1.35 2.14 9.70
C TRP A 13 0.29 2.06 10.82
N PRO A 14 -0.71 1.17 10.69
CA PRO A 14 -1.83 1.13 11.64
C PRO A 14 -1.55 0.32 12.91
N PHE A 15 -0.48 -0.48 12.95
CA PHE A 15 -0.19 -1.39 14.08
C PHE A 15 1.05 -0.94 14.87
N PRO A 16 1.23 -1.40 16.12
CA PRO A 16 2.40 -1.04 16.92
C PRO A 16 3.73 -1.53 16.33
N MET A 17 3.72 -2.71 15.70
CA MET A 17 4.91 -3.37 15.15
C MET A 17 4.75 -3.67 13.66
N ILE A 18 5.87 -3.65 12.93
CA ILE A 18 5.96 -4.04 11.53
C ILE A 18 6.83 -5.29 11.46
N MET A 19 6.30 -6.35 10.88
CA MET A 19 7.05 -7.59 10.68
C MET A 19 8.08 -7.41 9.56
N PRO A 20 9.25 -8.07 9.61
CA PRO A 20 10.25 -7.99 8.55
C PRO A 20 9.72 -8.28 7.13
N PRO A 21 8.87 -9.31 6.91
CA PRO A 21 8.29 -9.57 5.58
C PRO A 21 7.41 -8.42 5.07
N GLN A 22 6.63 -7.78 5.95
CA GLN A 22 5.78 -6.64 5.59
C GLN A 22 6.63 -5.45 5.13
N ARG A 23 7.72 -5.17 5.86
CA ARG A 23 8.67 -4.11 5.49
C ARG A 23 9.36 -4.43 4.16
N GLN A 24 9.80 -5.66 3.96
CA GLN A 24 10.44 -6.09 2.71
C GLN A 24 9.49 -5.97 1.52
N MET A 25 8.21 -6.36 1.66
CA MET A 25 7.21 -6.16 0.61
C MET A 25 7.05 -4.68 0.25
N ALA A 26 6.95 -3.81 1.27
CA ALA A 26 6.87 -2.36 1.04
C ALA A 26 8.10 -1.81 0.30
N VAL A 27 9.31 -2.25 0.66
CA VAL A 27 10.56 -1.87 -0.03
C VAL A 27 10.52 -2.22 -1.51
N HIS A 28 10.26 -3.49 -1.84
CA HIS A 28 10.24 -3.94 -3.23
C HIS A 28 9.12 -3.27 -4.03
N LEU A 29 7.95 -3.07 -3.42
CA LEU A 29 6.82 -2.43 -4.07
C LEU A 29 7.08 -0.95 -4.37
N VAL A 30 7.57 -0.17 -3.41
CA VAL A 30 7.89 1.24 -3.63
C VAL A 30 9.01 1.40 -4.66
N LYS A 31 10.03 0.53 -4.61
CA LYS A 31 11.12 0.52 -5.60
C LYS A 31 10.59 0.22 -7.01
N ALA A 32 9.69 -0.76 -7.16
CA ALA A 32 9.09 -1.08 -8.45
C ALA A 32 8.23 0.08 -8.99
N LEU A 33 7.39 0.69 -8.14
CA LEU A 33 6.55 1.82 -8.50
C LEU A 33 7.37 3.05 -8.96
N LYS A 34 8.41 3.43 -8.21
CA LYS A 34 9.30 4.54 -8.59
C LYS A 34 10.00 4.32 -9.94
N ASN A 35 10.36 3.07 -10.24
CA ASN A 35 11.05 2.70 -11.47
C ASN A 35 10.09 2.31 -12.61
N ARG A 36 8.77 2.44 -12.43
CA ARG A 36 7.75 2.00 -13.39
C ARG A 36 7.93 0.54 -13.85
N ARG A 37 8.23 -0.35 -12.89
CA ARG A 37 8.42 -1.79 -13.14
C ARG A 37 7.33 -2.63 -12.48
N HIS A 38 7.15 -3.84 -13.00
CA HIS A 38 6.33 -4.86 -12.37
C HIS A 38 7.09 -5.55 -11.23
N VAL A 39 6.35 -6.03 -10.24
CA VAL A 39 6.88 -6.82 -9.14
C VAL A 39 5.93 -7.95 -8.80
N VAL A 40 6.47 -9.14 -8.57
CA VAL A 40 5.75 -10.29 -8.02
C VAL A 40 6.21 -10.46 -6.59
N LEU A 41 5.26 -10.46 -5.66
CA LEU A 41 5.54 -10.52 -4.22
C LEU A 41 4.89 -11.76 -3.62
N GLU A 42 5.72 -12.70 -3.19
CA GLU A 42 5.30 -13.86 -2.40
C GLU A 42 5.61 -13.61 -0.92
N SER A 43 4.70 -14.03 -0.05
CA SER A 43 4.96 -14.03 1.39
C SER A 43 4.17 -15.14 2.08
N PRO A 44 4.56 -15.59 3.29
CA PRO A 44 3.79 -16.57 4.06
C PRO A 44 2.38 -16.07 4.42
N THR A 45 1.39 -16.96 4.48
CA THR A 45 0.02 -16.61 4.92
C THR A 45 0.01 -16.12 6.38
N GLY A 46 -1.03 -15.38 6.78
CA GLY A 46 -1.17 -14.86 8.15
C GLY A 46 -0.31 -13.64 8.51
N THR A 47 0.54 -13.15 7.61
CA THR A 47 1.49 -12.05 7.88
C THR A 47 0.97 -10.64 7.56
N GLY A 48 -0.34 -10.46 7.34
CA GLY A 48 -0.91 -9.12 7.09
C GLY A 48 -0.51 -8.47 5.76
N LYS A 49 -0.32 -9.27 4.70
CA LYS A 49 0.10 -8.81 3.35
C LYS A 49 -0.71 -7.63 2.83
N SER A 50 -2.03 -7.70 2.99
CA SER A 50 -2.95 -6.72 2.42
C SER A 50 -2.69 -5.31 2.97
N VAL A 51 -2.38 -5.19 4.27
CA VAL A 51 -2.05 -3.89 4.87
C VAL A 51 -0.69 -3.40 4.37
N ALA A 52 0.31 -4.29 4.26
CA ALA A 52 1.63 -3.93 3.72
C ALA A 52 1.53 -3.36 2.30
N ILE A 53 0.80 -4.04 1.42
CA ILE A 53 0.58 -3.60 0.03
C ILE A 53 -0.20 -2.29 0.01
N LEU A 54 -1.37 -2.22 0.68
CA LEU A 54 -2.22 -1.03 0.65
C LEU A 54 -1.50 0.22 1.16
N THR A 55 -0.85 0.13 2.32
CA THR A 55 -0.15 1.28 2.92
C THR A 55 1.02 1.73 2.06
N ALA A 56 1.79 0.82 1.47
CA ALA A 56 2.90 1.15 0.59
C ALA A 56 2.43 1.85 -0.70
N VAL A 57 1.41 1.31 -1.38
CA VAL A 57 0.89 1.91 -2.63
C VAL A 57 0.27 3.28 -2.35
N LEU A 58 -0.54 3.42 -1.29
CA LEU A 58 -1.19 4.69 -0.95
C LEU A 58 -0.19 5.75 -0.47
N ALA A 59 0.86 5.34 0.26
CA ALA A 59 1.95 6.24 0.63
C ALA A 59 2.68 6.75 -0.61
N TRP A 60 3.01 5.85 -1.55
CA TRP A 60 3.67 6.21 -2.79
C TRP A 60 2.79 7.12 -3.67
N GLN A 61 1.50 6.84 -3.78
CA GLN A 61 0.55 7.68 -4.52
C GLN A 61 0.53 9.12 -3.99
N ARG A 62 0.47 9.30 -2.66
CA ARG A 62 0.53 10.62 -2.02
C ARG A 62 1.88 11.31 -2.24
N TYR A 63 2.98 10.56 -2.18
CA TYR A 63 4.32 11.06 -2.45
C TYR A 63 4.47 11.52 -3.90
N ASN A 64 4.01 10.70 -4.86
CA ASN A 64 4.05 11.01 -6.28
C ASN A 64 3.22 12.26 -6.61
N ALA A 65 2.01 12.37 -6.06
CA ALA A 65 1.16 13.55 -6.25
C ALA A 65 1.82 14.86 -5.78
N LYS A 66 2.59 14.81 -4.68
CA LYS A 66 3.34 15.98 -4.18
C LYS A 66 4.49 16.40 -5.10
N ILE A 67 5.18 15.43 -5.70
CA ILE A 67 6.30 15.70 -6.61
C ILE A 67 5.81 16.19 -7.98
N SER A 68 4.68 15.65 -8.46
CA SER A 68 4.09 16.00 -9.75
C SER A 68 3.27 17.29 -9.72
N GLY A 69 3.33 18.10 -8.66
CA GLY A 69 2.61 19.38 -8.58
C GLY A 69 1.07 19.26 -8.53
N GLY A 70 0.53 18.07 -8.23
CA GLY A 70 -0.91 17.84 -8.08
C GLY A 70 -1.70 17.60 -9.37
N ASP A 71 -1.07 17.67 -10.54
CA ASP A 71 -1.78 17.72 -11.83
C ASP A 71 -2.30 16.36 -12.32
N GLU A 72 -1.73 15.23 -11.83
CA GLU A 72 -2.21 13.90 -12.18
C GLU A 72 -2.07 12.91 -11.01
N SER A 73 -3.19 12.50 -10.40
CA SER A 73 -3.18 11.47 -9.36
C SER A 73 -3.23 10.08 -9.98
N VAL A 74 -2.21 9.26 -9.74
CA VAL A 74 -2.18 7.85 -10.19
C VAL A 74 -3.38 7.10 -9.63
N LYS A 75 -4.15 6.41 -10.48
CA LYS A 75 -5.26 5.55 -10.06
C LYS A 75 -4.73 4.18 -9.61
N ILE A 76 -5.22 3.69 -8.48
CA ILE A 76 -4.89 2.38 -7.94
C ILE A 76 -6.07 1.44 -8.19
N ILE A 77 -5.82 0.33 -8.87
CA ILE A 77 -6.82 -0.71 -9.15
C ILE A 77 -6.44 -1.94 -8.33
N TYR A 78 -7.37 -2.45 -7.53
CA TYR A 78 -7.20 -3.68 -6.75
C TYR A 78 -8.11 -4.76 -7.32
N CYS A 79 -7.51 -5.82 -7.84
CA CYS A 79 -8.24 -6.97 -8.37
C CYS A 79 -8.25 -8.10 -7.35
N SER A 80 -9.41 -8.70 -7.12
CA SER A 80 -9.58 -9.87 -6.25
C SER A 80 -10.46 -10.92 -6.90
N ARG A 81 -10.29 -12.17 -6.47
CA ARG A 81 -11.03 -13.32 -7.01
C ARG A 81 -12.40 -13.50 -6.36
N THR A 82 -12.58 -13.09 -5.11
CA THR A 82 -13.85 -13.29 -4.38
C THR A 82 -14.31 -12.03 -3.64
N HIS A 83 -15.63 -11.92 -3.43
CA HIS A 83 -16.23 -10.81 -2.69
C HIS A 83 -15.69 -10.70 -1.25
N SER A 84 -15.48 -11.83 -0.56
CA SER A 84 -14.90 -11.84 0.79
C SER A 84 -13.48 -11.25 0.83
N GLN A 85 -12.69 -11.39 -0.23
CA GLN A 85 -11.36 -10.76 -0.32
C GLN A 85 -11.47 -9.23 -0.43
N VAL A 86 -12.46 -8.71 -1.16
CA VAL A 86 -12.76 -7.27 -1.21
C VAL A 86 -13.12 -6.77 0.19
N GLN A 87 -14.01 -7.47 0.88
CA GLN A 87 -14.42 -7.09 2.25
C GLN A 87 -13.23 -7.04 3.22
N GLN A 88 -12.32 -8.04 3.15
CA GLN A 88 -11.09 -8.06 3.96
C GLN A 88 -10.14 -6.91 3.61
N MET A 89 -10.03 -6.54 2.34
CA MET A 89 -9.24 -5.39 1.87
C MET A 89 -9.82 -4.08 2.42
N VAL A 90 -11.14 -3.87 2.31
CA VAL A 90 -11.82 -2.69 2.84
C VAL A 90 -11.67 -2.59 4.36
N ALA A 91 -11.85 -3.71 5.07
CA ALA A 91 -11.64 -3.77 6.52
C ALA A 91 -10.19 -3.42 6.90
N SER A 92 -9.21 -3.89 6.14
CA SER A 92 -7.80 -3.55 6.32
C SER A 92 -7.53 -2.07 6.07
N LEU A 93 -8.10 -1.49 5.02
CA LEU A 93 -7.95 -0.08 4.70
C LEU A 93 -8.50 0.84 5.79
N ARG A 94 -9.67 0.50 6.36
CA ARG A 94 -10.30 1.25 7.46
C ARG A 94 -9.42 1.38 8.69
N LYS A 95 -8.55 0.39 8.95
CA LYS A 95 -7.58 0.43 10.06
C LYS A 95 -6.45 1.43 9.83
N THR A 96 -6.20 1.83 8.58
CA THR A 96 -5.14 2.78 8.24
C THR A 96 -5.59 4.24 8.37
N SER A 97 -4.64 5.18 8.38
CA SER A 97 -4.93 6.63 8.28
C SER A 97 -5.15 7.11 6.85
N TYR A 98 -5.09 6.20 5.86
CA TYR A 98 -5.36 6.54 4.48
C TYR A 98 -6.88 6.58 4.22
N ARG A 99 -7.31 7.63 3.52
CA ARG A 99 -8.72 7.88 3.14
C ARG A 99 -8.79 8.20 1.64
N PRO A 100 -8.48 7.22 0.76
CA PRO A 100 -8.62 7.44 -0.68
C PRO A 100 -10.11 7.53 -1.06
N LYS A 101 -10.42 8.30 -2.12
CA LYS A 101 -11.70 8.17 -2.81
C LYS A 101 -11.72 6.79 -3.48
N MET A 102 -12.70 5.96 -3.16
CA MET A 102 -12.78 4.58 -3.61
C MET A 102 -14.15 4.31 -4.25
N ALA A 103 -14.14 3.53 -5.32
CA ALA A 103 -15.30 2.85 -5.87
C ALA A 103 -15.02 1.35 -5.87
N ILE A 104 -16.06 0.54 -5.64
CA ILE A 104 -16.03 -0.91 -5.75
C ILE A 104 -16.98 -1.26 -6.89
N LEU A 105 -16.47 -2.04 -7.85
CA LEU A 105 -17.19 -2.49 -9.04
C LEU A 105 -17.56 -3.97 -8.88
#